data_AF-A0A2D8SZ32-F1
#
_entry.id   AF-A0A2D8SZ32-F1
#
_cell.length_a   1.000
_cell.length_b   1.000
_cell.length_c   1.000
_cell.angle_alpha   90.00
_cell.angle_beta   90.00
_cell.angle_gamma   90.00
#
_symmetry.space_group_name_H-M   'P 1'
#
loop_
_entity.id
_entity.type
_entity.pdbx_description
1 polymer ?
#
loop_
_entity_poly.entity_id
_entity_poly.type
_entity_poly.pdbx_seq_one_letter_code
_entity_poly.pdbx_strand_id
1 'polypeptide(L)'
;MNELLYSIIKGDDMQTIVYSGIFAGMMAIFVTVAIEKWGGVKGGILGTLPTTIVPAAVGIYAVDPFSFSKAMLVVPFGMLLNGATLCIWVILPPYLPKTGKLWITLASSLLFWLVAGVLVIQFEPNYASALVSMMILISLSIIVCFSLKAAPRGRNKVRIPVLLSRGFAAGLAIGFAVWFGSQGHPELAGLASVFPAIFLTTMVSLWISQGETVPRGAAAPMMLGASSVSFFAIGCMILFPRVGVYTGCLVAWILSVVLWSLPMGMWLHRRINHSKFASNGEVLAHR
;
A
#
# COMPACT_ATOMS: atom_id res chain seq x y z
N MET A 1 -34.81 -21.37 14.91
CA MET A 1 -34.09 -20.08 15.05
C MET A 1 -32.79 -20.01 14.25
N ASN A 2 -32.49 -20.97 13.34
CA ASN A 2 -31.12 -21.13 12.81
C ASN A 2 -30.90 -20.92 11.30
N GLU A 3 -31.92 -20.95 10.44
CA GLU A 3 -31.69 -20.64 9.01
C GLU A 3 -31.95 -19.18 8.65
N LEU A 4 -33.02 -18.58 9.18
CA LEU A 4 -33.33 -17.18 8.92
C LEU A 4 -32.27 -16.25 9.53
N LEU A 5 -31.81 -16.56 10.74
CA LEU A 5 -30.79 -15.78 11.44
C LEU A 5 -29.42 -15.97 10.78
N TYR A 6 -29.11 -17.19 10.32
CA TYR A 6 -27.91 -17.47 9.54
C TYR A 6 -27.94 -16.80 8.16
N SER A 7 -29.08 -16.79 7.47
CA SER A 7 -29.23 -16.13 6.17
C SER A 7 -29.18 -14.60 6.28
N ILE A 8 -29.70 -14.03 7.37
CA ILE A 8 -29.59 -12.60 7.67
C ILE A 8 -28.13 -12.23 7.93
N ILE A 9 -27.42 -12.96 8.81
CA ILE A 9 -25.99 -12.72 9.07
C ILE A 9 -25.16 -12.81 7.79
N LYS A 10 -25.36 -13.86 6.97
CA LYS A 10 -24.65 -14.00 5.69
C LYS A 10 -25.03 -12.94 4.66
N GLY A 11 -26.27 -12.46 4.70
CA GLY A 11 -26.77 -11.37 3.87
C GLY A 11 -26.08 -10.05 4.20
N ASP A 12 -25.89 -9.77 5.49
CA ASP A 12 -25.20 -8.58 6.00
C ASP A 12 -23.68 -8.64 5.70
N ASP A 13 -23.07 -9.83 5.76
CA ASP A 13 -21.68 -10.05 5.36
C ASP A 13 -21.47 -9.79 3.87
N MET A 14 -22.35 -10.29 3.01
CA MET A 14 -22.26 -10.08 1.56
C MET A 14 -22.34 -8.60 1.20
N GLN A 15 -23.25 -7.85 1.84
CA GLN A 15 -23.34 -6.40 1.67
C GLN A 15 -22.03 -5.72 2.09
N THR A 16 -21.49 -6.08 3.25
CA THR A 16 -20.24 -5.52 3.77
C THR A 16 -19.06 -5.79 2.82
N ILE A 17 -18.93 -7.01 2.30
CA ILE A 17 -17.90 -7.39 1.32
C ILE A 17 -17.97 -6.51 0.07
N VAL A 18 -19.17 -6.38 -0.50
CA VAL A 18 -19.38 -5.60 -1.73
C VAL A 18 -19.13 -4.11 -1.49
N TYR A 19 -19.66 -3.54 -0.40
CA TYR A 19 -19.48 -2.13 -0.08
C TYR A 19 -18.03 -1.78 0.22
N SER A 20 -17.32 -2.60 0.98
CA SER A 20 -15.88 -2.39 1.24
C SER A 20 -15.06 -2.48 -0.04
N GLY A 21 -15.35 -3.44 -0.93
CA GLY A 21 -14.69 -3.57 -2.22
C GLY A 21 -14.92 -2.36 -3.13
N ILE A 22 -16.19 -1.94 -3.31
CA ILE A 22 -16.53 -0.77 -4.13
C ILE A 22 -15.87 0.49 -3.55
N PHE A 23 -15.94 0.68 -2.23
CA PHE A 23 -15.35 1.84 -1.56
C PHE A 23 -13.82 1.89 -1.72
N ALA A 24 -13.14 0.75 -1.59
CA ALA A 24 -11.70 0.64 -1.85
C ALA A 24 -11.35 0.96 -3.30
N GLY A 25 -12.12 0.46 -4.26
CA GLY A 25 -11.91 0.75 -5.68
C GLY A 25 -12.08 2.23 -5.99
N MET A 26 -13.13 2.86 -5.46
CA MET A 26 -13.35 4.31 -5.59
C MET A 26 -12.21 5.10 -4.94
N MET A 27 -11.77 4.72 -3.74
CA MET A 27 -10.66 5.38 -3.05
C MET A 27 -9.35 5.26 -3.83
N ALA A 28 -9.05 4.10 -4.42
CA ALA A 28 -7.87 3.92 -5.24
C ALA A 28 -7.89 4.82 -6.50
N ILE A 29 -9.04 4.95 -7.16
CA ILE A 29 -9.21 5.87 -8.30
C ILE A 29 -9.07 7.32 -7.84
N PHE A 30 -9.79 7.72 -6.79
CA PHE A 30 -9.80 9.07 -6.26
C PHE A 30 -8.41 9.54 -5.88
N VAL A 31 -7.68 8.76 -5.09
CA VAL A 31 -6.31 9.09 -4.66
C VAL A 31 -5.41 9.23 -5.88
N THR A 32 -5.53 8.35 -6.88
CA THR A 32 -4.72 8.44 -8.09
C THR A 32 -4.97 9.75 -8.86
N VAL A 33 -6.23 10.10 -9.09
CA VAL A 33 -6.62 11.35 -9.76
C VAL A 33 -6.18 12.57 -8.96
N ALA A 34 -6.30 12.53 -7.63
CA ALA A 34 -5.90 13.62 -6.75
C ALA A 34 -4.38 13.85 -6.79
N ILE A 35 -3.58 12.77 -6.78
CA ILE A 35 -2.12 12.83 -6.92
C ILE A 35 -1.74 13.47 -8.26
N GLU A 36 -2.40 13.07 -9.35
CA GLU A 36 -2.13 13.63 -10.68
C GLU A 36 -2.49 15.11 -10.79
N LYS A 37 -3.65 15.51 -10.25
CA LYS A 37 -4.10 16.91 -10.31
C LYS A 37 -3.25 17.83 -9.45
N TRP A 38 -2.89 17.42 -8.24
CA TRP A 38 -2.17 18.29 -7.31
C TRP A 38 -0.67 18.27 -7.52
N GLY A 39 -0.11 17.15 -8.01
CA GLY A 39 1.29 17.01 -8.38
C GLY A 39 2.29 17.42 -7.28
N GLY A 40 3.57 17.38 -7.63
CA GLY A 40 4.64 17.89 -6.78
C GLY A 40 4.59 17.36 -5.34
N VAL A 41 4.67 18.27 -4.36
CA VAL A 41 4.70 17.92 -2.92
C VAL A 41 3.35 17.43 -2.44
N LYS A 42 2.27 18.10 -2.83
CA LYS A 42 0.91 17.79 -2.38
C LYS A 42 0.48 16.41 -2.88
N GLY A 43 0.76 16.10 -4.14
CA GLY A 43 0.56 14.77 -4.70
C GLY A 43 1.47 13.72 -4.06
N GLY A 44 2.72 14.06 -3.72
CA GLY A 44 3.62 13.16 -2.99
C GLY A 44 3.10 12.79 -1.61
N ILE A 45 2.66 13.78 -0.82
CA ILE A 45 2.06 13.58 0.51
C ILE A 45 0.73 12.81 0.40
N LEU A 46 -0.12 13.15 -0.57
CA LEU A 46 -1.35 12.39 -0.80
C LEU A 46 -1.08 10.91 -1.08
N GLY A 47 -0.02 10.61 -1.84
CA GLY A 47 0.38 9.25 -2.16
C GLY A 47 0.90 8.45 -0.98
N THR A 48 1.19 9.10 0.16
CA THR A 48 1.63 8.44 1.39
C THR A 48 0.51 8.34 2.44
N LEU A 49 -0.73 8.66 2.12
CA LEU A 49 -1.86 8.55 3.05
C LEU A 49 -2.38 7.11 3.11
N PRO A 50 -2.73 6.58 4.29
CA PRO A 50 -3.27 5.23 4.46
C PRO A 50 -4.76 5.17 4.11
N THR A 51 -5.19 5.77 3.00
CA THR A 51 -6.62 5.94 2.70
C THR A 51 -7.26 4.66 2.14
N THR A 52 -6.52 3.86 1.36
CA THR A 52 -7.09 2.67 0.69
C THR A 52 -7.25 1.47 1.61
N ILE A 53 -6.62 1.48 2.78
CA ILE A 53 -6.77 0.43 3.81
C ILE A 53 -8.00 0.68 4.69
N VAL A 54 -8.53 1.91 4.74
CA VAL A 54 -9.71 2.27 5.55
C VAL A 54 -10.92 1.37 5.28
N PRO A 55 -11.35 1.14 4.01
CA PRO A 55 -12.50 0.28 3.73
C PRO A 55 -12.28 -1.17 4.18
N ALA A 56 -11.03 -1.63 4.18
CA ALA A 56 -10.65 -2.96 4.62
C ALA A 56 -10.73 -3.08 6.15
N ALA A 57 -10.16 -2.12 6.89
CA ALA A 57 -10.22 -2.13 8.35
C ALA A 57 -11.66 -2.07 8.85
N VAL A 58 -12.48 -1.19 8.27
CA VAL A 58 -13.92 -1.09 8.61
C VAL A 58 -14.65 -2.38 8.26
N GLY A 59 -14.45 -2.92 7.05
CA GLY A 59 -15.14 -4.14 6.61
C GLY A 59 -14.75 -5.38 7.41
N ILE A 60 -13.45 -5.60 7.65
CA ILE A 60 -12.95 -6.74 8.43
C ILE A 60 -13.48 -6.66 9.86
N TYR A 61 -13.49 -5.47 10.48
CA TYR A 61 -14.07 -5.31 11.81
C TYR A 61 -15.58 -5.58 11.82
N ALA A 62 -16.30 -5.15 10.79
CA ALA A 62 -17.75 -5.34 10.72
C ALA A 62 -18.16 -6.81 10.65
N VAL A 63 -17.40 -7.65 9.93
CA VAL A 63 -17.68 -9.09 9.80
C VAL A 63 -17.08 -9.94 10.93
N ASP A 64 -15.96 -9.53 11.53
CA ASP A 64 -15.34 -10.23 12.66
C ASP A 64 -14.61 -9.26 13.62
N PRO A 65 -15.34 -8.62 14.56
CA PRO A 65 -14.75 -7.73 15.55
C PRO A 65 -13.78 -8.43 16.52
N PHE A 66 -13.99 -9.72 16.78
CA PHE A 66 -13.26 -10.47 17.80
C PHE A 66 -11.86 -10.83 17.33
N SER A 67 -11.71 -11.25 16.07
CA SER A 67 -10.41 -11.59 15.50
C SER A 67 -9.74 -10.44 14.74
N PHE A 68 -10.39 -9.27 14.67
CA PHE A 68 -9.89 -8.08 13.97
C PHE A 68 -8.45 -7.72 14.34
N SER A 69 -8.09 -7.83 15.61
CA SER A 69 -6.74 -7.48 16.07
C SER A 69 -5.67 -8.36 15.42
N LYS A 70 -5.96 -9.64 15.21
CA LYS A 70 -5.04 -10.59 14.54
C LYS A 70 -4.84 -10.18 13.08
N ALA A 71 -5.90 -9.77 12.39
CA ALA A 71 -5.81 -9.25 11.02
C ALA A 71 -4.95 -7.97 10.95
N MET A 72 -5.17 -7.00 11.85
CA MET A 72 -4.40 -5.76 11.86
C MET A 72 -2.91 -5.97 12.22
N LEU A 73 -2.58 -7.00 13.00
CA LEU A 73 -1.19 -7.36 13.31
C LEU A 73 -0.45 -7.97 12.12
N VAL A 74 -1.16 -8.58 11.15
CA VAL A 74 -0.56 -9.08 9.90
C VAL A 74 -0.24 -7.94 8.93
N VAL A 75 -1.02 -6.85 8.94
CA VAL A 75 -0.88 -5.74 7.97
C VAL A 75 0.55 -5.20 7.87
N PRO A 76 1.28 -4.91 8.98
CA PRO A 76 2.68 -4.48 8.90
C PRO A 76 3.62 -5.46 8.17
N PHE A 77 3.39 -6.77 8.29
CA PHE A 77 4.15 -7.78 7.55
C PHE A 77 3.81 -7.73 6.06
N GLY A 78 2.54 -7.64 5.70
CA GLY A 78 2.14 -7.51 4.29
C GLY A 78 2.66 -6.22 3.65
N MET A 79 2.75 -5.11 4.40
CA MET A 79 3.40 -3.88 3.92
C MET A 79 4.93 -4.02 3.81
N LEU A 80 5.57 -4.80 4.69
CA LEU A 80 6.99 -5.16 4.53
C LEU A 80 7.19 -5.99 3.25
N LEU A 81 6.32 -6.96 2.96
CA LEU A 81 6.34 -7.71 1.70
C LEU A 81 6.16 -6.78 0.50
N ASN A 82 5.25 -5.81 0.57
CA ASN A 82 5.09 -4.80 -0.47
C ASN A 82 6.37 -3.98 -0.69
N GLY A 83 7.07 -3.61 0.39
CA GLY A 83 8.38 -2.97 0.32
C GLY A 83 9.42 -3.85 -0.39
N ALA A 84 9.49 -5.14 -0.06
CA ALA A 84 10.38 -6.08 -0.72
C ALA A 84 10.00 -6.33 -2.19
N THR A 85 8.71 -6.40 -2.52
CA THR A 85 8.21 -6.43 -3.91
C THR A 85 8.72 -5.21 -4.68
N LEU A 86 8.66 -4.01 -4.10
CA LEU A 86 9.20 -2.80 -4.72
C LEU A 86 10.74 -2.85 -4.89
N CYS A 87 11.47 -3.49 -3.98
CA CYS A 87 12.90 -3.75 -4.18
C CYS A 87 13.18 -4.63 -5.40
N ILE A 88 12.33 -5.63 -5.70
CA ILE A 88 12.45 -6.43 -6.93
C ILE A 88 12.37 -5.53 -8.16
N TRP A 89 11.44 -4.56 -8.19
CA TRP A 89 11.31 -3.58 -9.27
C TRP A 89 12.53 -2.66 -9.42
N VAL A 90 13.34 -2.51 -8.37
CA VAL A 90 14.58 -1.73 -8.39
C VAL A 90 15.77 -2.58 -8.85
N ILE A 91 15.88 -3.79 -8.29
CA ILE A 91 17.09 -4.63 -8.36
C ILE A 91 17.06 -5.58 -9.54
N LEU A 92 15.94 -6.21 -9.86
CA LEU A 92 15.87 -7.28 -10.87
C LEU A 92 16.01 -6.77 -12.32
N PRO A 93 15.34 -5.66 -12.72
CA PRO A 93 15.35 -5.23 -14.11
C PRO A 93 16.74 -5.06 -14.76
N PRO A 94 17.77 -4.45 -14.14
CA PRO A 94 19.10 -4.33 -14.76
C PRO A 94 19.68 -5.65 -15.29
N TYR A 95 19.34 -6.79 -14.70
CA TYR A 95 19.91 -8.11 -15.00
C TYR A 95 19.09 -8.92 -16.01
N LEU A 96 17.94 -8.41 -16.44
CA LEU A 96 17.04 -9.13 -17.35
C LEU A 96 17.30 -8.78 -18.83
N PRO A 97 17.04 -9.72 -19.76
CA PRO A 97 17.07 -9.46 -21.19
C PRO A 97 16.05 -8.39 -21.58
N LYS A 98 16.25 -7.72 -22.72
CA LYS A 98 15.35 -6.66 -23.20
C LYS A 98 13.93 -7.18 -23.46
N THR A 99 13.82 -8.40 -23.99
CA THR A 99 12.54 -9.03 -24.32
C THR A 99 11.84 -9.55 -23.06
N GLY A 100 10.56 -9.24 -22.88
CA GLY A 100 9.75 -9.77 -21.77
C GLY A 100 10.08 -9.19 -20.38
N LYS A 101 11.05 -8.27 -20.29
CA LYS A 101 11.57 -7.67 -19.06
C LYS A 101 10.51 -7.23 -18.04
N LEU A 102 9.50 -6.50 -18.51
CA LEU A 102 8.38 -6.04 -17.69
C LEU A 102 7.60 -7.21 -17.09
N TRP A 103 7.26 -8.19 -17.92
CA TRP A 103 6.44 -9.33 -17.52
C TRP A 103 7.19 -10.27 -16.58
N ILE A 104 8.49 -10.47 -16.80
CA ILE A 104 9.35 -11.22 -15.88
C ILE A 104 9.41 -10.51 -14.53
N THR A 105 9.66 -9.19 -14.52
CA THR A 105 9.70 -8.40 -13.27
C THR A 105 8.38 -8.49 -12.51
N LEU A 106 7.25 -8.32 -13.22
CA LEU A 106 5.91 -8.43 -12.66
C LEU A 106 5.68 -9.82 -12.07
N ALA A 107 5.92 -10.88 -12.85
CA ALA A 107 5.71 -12.26 -12.43
C ALA A 107 6.59 -12.62 -11.23
N SER A 108 7.88 -12.28 -11.24
CA SER A 108 8.78 -12.49 -10.10
C SER A 108 8.32 -11.74 -8.86
N SER A 109 7.85 -10.50 -9.01
CA SER A 109 7.39 -9.68 -7.88
C SER A 109 6.09 -10.21 -7.25
N LEU A 110 5.16 -10.73 -8.08
CA LEU A 110 3.92 -11.33 -7.63
C LEU A 110 4.17 -12.72 -7.01
N LEU A 111 5.02 -13.54 -7.64
CA LEU A 111 5.42 -14.85 -7.12
C LEU A 111 6.09 -14.70 -5.75
N PHE A 112 7.03 -13.77 -5.62
CA PHE A 112 7.66 -13.46 -4.34
C PHE A 112 6.61 -13.10 -3.27
N TRP A 113 5.68 -12.20 -3.59
CA TRP A 113 4.67 -11.77 -2.63
C TRP A 113 3.77 -12.93 -2.20
N LEU A 114 3.33 -13.78 -3.13
CA LEU A 114 2.49 -14.94 -2.83
C LEU A 114 3.24 -15.96 -1.96
N VAL A 115 4.47 -16.32 -2.32
CA VAL A 115 5.27 -17.30 -1.57
C VAL A 115 5.63 -16.76 -0.17
N ALA A 116 6.08 -15.51 -0.07
CA ALA A 116 6.38 -14.90 1.21
C ALA A 116 5.11 -14.68 2.06
N GLY A 117 3.97 -14.42 1.42
CA GLY A 117 2.67 -14.33 2.07
C GLY A 117 2.26 -15.64 2.73
N VAL A 118 2.50 -16.78 2.07
CA VAL A 118 2.31 -18.11 2.67
C VAL A 118 3.14 -18.27 3.95
N LEU A 119 4.37 -17.78 3.99
CA LEU A 119 5.20 -17.84 5.20
C LEU A 119 4.65 -16.95 6.32
N VAL A 120 4.13 -15.77 5.98
CA VAL A 120 3.56 -14.83 6.96
C VAL A 120 2.32 -15.42 7.64
N ILE A 121 1.45 -16.12 6.92
CA ILE A 121 0.24 -16.73 7.51
C ILE A 121 0.54 -17.93 8.41
N GLN A 122 1.72 -18.54 8.30
CA GLN A 122 2.16 -19.61 9.21
C GLN A 122 2.71 -19.05 10.53
N PHE A 123 2.96 -17.74 10.59
CA PHE A 123 3.49 -17.07 11.76
C PHE A 123 2.35 -16.42 12.55
N GLU A 124 2.28 -16.66 13.86
CA GLU A 124 1.32 -15.98 14.72
C GLU A 124 1.82 -14.59 15.10
N PRO A 125 1.26 -13.50 14.54
CA PRO A 125 1.79 -12.18 14.80
C PRO A 125 1.36 -11.70 16.18
N ASN A 126 2.29 -11.05 16.87
CA ASN A 126 2.02 -10.28 18.07
C ASN A 126 2.38 -8.81 17.85
N TYR A 127 2.06 -7.97 18.83
CA TYR A 127 2.32 -6.54 18.76
C TYR A 127 3.80 -6.20 18.53
N ALA A 128 4.71 -6.88 19.23
CA ALA A 128 6.14 -6.66 19.09
C ALA A 128 6.64 -7.04 17.70
N SER A 129 6.22 -8.18 17.17
CA SER A 129 6.62 -8.64 15.84
C SER A 129 6.06 -7.73 14.73
N ALA A 130 4.86 -7.18 14.89
CA ALA A 130 4.27 -6.20 13.99
C ALA A 130 5.03 -4.86 14.00
N LEU A 131 5.50 -4.41 15.17
CA LEU A 131 6.38 -3.25 15.26
C LEU A 131 7.74 -3.51 14.62
N VAL A 132 8.33 -4.70 14.83
CA VAL A 132 9.60 -5.07 14.21
C VAL A 132 9.48 -5.06 12.68
N SER A 133 8.43 -5.66 12.10
CA SER A 133 8.24 -5.65 10.64
C SER A 133 8.03 -4.24 10.09
N MET A 134 7.31 -3.38 10.82
CA MET A 134 7.19 -1.95 10.49
C MET A 134 8.56 -1.24 10.52
N MET A 135 9.38 -1.48 11.55
CA MET A 135 10.73 -0.88 11.66
C MET A 135 11.68 -1.36 10.56
N ILE A 136 11.60 -2.63 10.17
CA ILE A 136 12.35 -3.17 9.03
C ILE A 136 11.90 -2.47 7.74
N LEU A 137 10.60 -2.32 7.51
CA LEU A 137 10.08 -1.61 6.32
C LEU A 137 10.55 -0.16 6.28
N ILE A 138 10.51 0.55 7.41
CA ILE A 138 11.00 1.92 7.53
C ILE A 138 12.49 2.00 7.19
N SER A 139 13.30 1.13 7.80
CA SER A 139 14.75 1.10 7.57
C SER A 139 15.07 0.81 6.11
N LEU A 140 14.40 -0.17 5.52
CA LEU A 140 14.53 -0.52 4.11
C LEU A 140 14.13 0.67 3.21
N SER A 141 13.03 1.35 3.52
CA SER A 141 12.56 2.52 2.77
C SER A 141 13.57 3.67 2.77
N ILE A 142 14.20 3.91 3.92
CA ILE A 142 15.24 4.93 4.09
C ILE A 142 16.50 4.54 3.31
N ILE A 143 16.96 3.29 3.41
CA ILE A 143 18.13 2.78 2.66
C ILE A 143 17.90 2.94 1.15
N VAL A 144 16.76 2.45 0.65
CA VAL A 144 16.40 2.53 -0.77
C VAL A 144 16.24 3.98 -1.22
N CYS A 145 15.77 4.88 -0.35
CA CYS A 145 15.80 6.31 -0.62
C CYS A 145 17.23 6.78 -0.90
N PHE A 146 18.18 6.55 0.00
CA PHE A 146 19.57 7.01 -0.20
C PHE A 146 20.22 6.42 -1.46
N SER A 147 19.91 5.18 -1.82
CA SER A 147 20.49 4.50 -2.97
C SER A 147 19.93 4.98 -4.32
N LEU A 148 18.73 5.56 -4.36
CA LEU A 148 18.06 5.91 -5.61
C LEU A 148 18.12 7.39 -5.94
N LYS A 149 18.53 7.68 -7.18
CA LYS A 149 18.38 9.00 -7.80
C LYS A 149 16.89 9.31 -7.98
N ALA A 150 16.53 10.58 -7.87
CA ALA A 150 15.15 11.02 -8.05
C ALA A 150 14.62 10.59 -9.42
N ALA A 151 13.40 10.05 -9.46
CA ALA A 151 12.75 9.70 -10.72
C ALA A 151 12.70 10.93 -11.65
N PRO A 152 12.97 10.77 -12.96
CA PRO A 152 12.64 11.79 -13.95
C PRO A 152 11.15 12.18 -13.82
N ARG A 153 10.82 13.45 -14.05
CA ARG A 153 9.41 13.87 -14.06
C ARG A 153 8.68 13.11 -15.18
N GLY A 154 7.63 12.38 -14.83
CA GLY A 154 6.73 11.77 -15.80
C GLY A 154 6.11 12.86 -16.68
N ARG A 155 6.10 12.65 -18.00
CA ARG A 155 5.53 13.61 -18.97
C ARG A 155 4.13 13.21 -19.46
N ASN A 156 3.74 11.95 -19.27
CA ASN A 156 2.48 11.42 -19.80
C ASN A 156 1.43 11.27 -18.70
N LYS A 157 0.19 11.62 -19.02
CA LYS A 157 -0.97 11.39 -18.15
C LYS A 157 -1.27 9.90 -18.02
N VAL A 158 -1.77 9.49 -16.85
CA VAL A 158 -2.23 8.11 -16.66
C VAL A 158 -3.50 7.90 -17.49
N ARG A 159 -3.54 6.79 -18.21
CA ARG A 159 -4.68 6.46 -19.08
C ARG A 159 -5.85 5.95 -18.24
N ILE A 160 -7.08 6.25 -18.66
CA ILE A 160 -8.31 5.81 -17.98
C ILE A 160 -8.33 4.29 -17.72
N PRO A 161 -7.93 3.40 -18.65
CA PRO A 161 -7.90 1.96 -18.38
C PRO A 161 -6.98 1.57 -17.20
N VAL A 162 -5.91 2.33 -16.96
CA VAL A 162 -5.02 2.11 -15.80
C VAL A 162 -5.70 2.56 -14.50
N LEU A 163 -6.43 3.67 -14.52
CA LEU A 163 -7.19 4.13 -13.35
C LEU A 163 -8.25 3.10 -12.97
N LEU A 164 -9.00 2.60 -13.96
CA LEU A 164 -10.01 1.58 -13.76
C LEU A 164 -9.41 0.25 -13.28
N SER A 165 -8.27 -0.17 -13.81
CA SER A 165 -7.61 -1.40 -13.35
C SER A 165 -7.10 -1.29 -11.91
N ARG A 166 -6.63 -0.11 -11.49
CA ARG A 166 -6.28 0.19 -10.09
C ARG A 166 -7.48 0.04 -9.16
N GLY A 167 -8.59 0.69 -9.51
CA GLY A 167 -9.82 0.60 -8.74
C GLY A 167 -10.36 -0.83 -8.65
N PHE A 168 -10.39 -1.53 -9.78
CA PHE A 168 -10.86 -2.91 -9.83
C PHE A 168 -9.98 -3.86 -9.01
N ALA A 169 -8.65 -3.80 -9.17
CA ALA A 169 -7.73 -4.64 -8.43
C ALA A 169 -7.77 -4.35 -6.91
N ALA A 170 -7.85 -3.08 -6.51
CA ALA A 170 -8.00 -2.72 -5.10
C ALA A 170 -9.36 -3.20 -4.54
N GLY A 171 -10.45 -3.03 -5.30
CA GLY A 171 -11.77 -3.47 -4.88
C GLY A 171 -11.87 -4.98 -4.72
N LEU A 172 -11.30 -5.76 -5.64
CA LEU A 172 -11.21 -7.21 -5.50
C LEU A 172 -10.38 -7.62 -4.29
N ALA A 173 -9.21 -7.02 -4.11
CA ALA A 173 -8.35 -7.33 -2.97
C ALA A 173 -9.06 -7.09 -1.64
N ILE A 174 -9.73 -5.95 -1.49
CA ILE A 174 -10.47 -5.63 -0.26
C ILE A 174 -11.72 -6.50 -0.11
N GLY A 175 -12.45 -6.77 -1.20
CA GLY A 175 -13.57 -7.71 -1.17
C GLY A 175 -13.16 -9.09 -0.67
N PHE A 176 -12.06 -9.65 -1.19
CA PHE A 176 -11.51 -10.92 -0.70
C PHE A 176 -11.02 -10.82 0.74
N ALA A 177 -10.41 -9.71 1.14
CA ALA A 177 -9.96 -9.51 2.51
C ALA A 177 -11.13 -9.57 3.51
N VAL A 178 -12.22 -8.85 3.24
CA VAL A 178 -13.43 -8.87 4.07
C VAL A 178 -14.10 -10.23 4.01
N TRP A 179 -14.13 -10.87 2.84
CA TRP A 179 -14.64 -12.23 2.72
C TRP A 179 -13.85 -13.21 3.60
N PHE A 180 -12.51 -13.20 3.57
CA PHE A 180 -11.70 -14.03 4.48
C PHE A 180 -12.00 -13.73 5.96
N GLY A 181 -12.24 -12.47 6.32
CA GLY A 181 -12.68 -12.08 7.66
C GLY A 181 -13.99 -12.75 8.05
N SER A 182 -15.00 -12.71 7.17
CA SER A 182 -16.31 -13.35 7.40
C SER A 182 -16.22 -14.88 7.52
N GLN A 183 -15.17 -15.50 6.97
CA GLN A 183 -14.93 -16.94 7.07
C GLN A 183 -14.11 -17.33 8.31
N GLY A 184 -13.75 -16.38 9.19
CA GLY A 184 -12.92 -16.64 10.37
C GLY A 184 -11.44 -16.87 10.06
N HIS A 185 -10.94 -16.31 8.96
CA HIS A 185 -9.53 -16.35 8.58
C HIS A 185 -8.88 -14.95 8.71
N PRO A 186 -8.66 -14.44 9.93
CA PRO A 186 -8.20 -13.08 10.16
C PRO A 186 -6.81 -12.80 9.60
N GLU A 187 -5.89 -13.77 9.57
CA GLU A 187 -4.54 -13.59 9.03
C GLU A 187 -4.58 -13.41 7.52
N LEU A 188 -5.39 -14.22 6.83
CA LEU A 188 -5.64 -14.07 5.39
C LEU A 188 -6.34 -12.76 5.08
N ALA A 189 -7.30 -12.34 5.91
CA ALA A 189 -7.97 -11.06 5.79
C ALA A 189 -6.97 -9.89 5.89
N GLY A 190 -6.12 -9.92 6.92
CA GLY A 190 -5.05 -8.93 7.12
C GLY A 190 -4.09 -8.89 5.94
N LEU A 191 -3.57 -10.03 5.48
CA LEU A 191 -2.64 -10.11 4.36
C LEU A 191 -3.27 -9.68 3.03
N ALA A 192 -4.48 -10.16 2.73
CA ALA A 192 -5.20 -9.82 1.50
C ALA A 192 -5.56 -8.32 1.44
N SER A 193 -5.83 -7.68 2.58
CA SER A 193 -6.14 -6.25 2.65
C SER A 193 -5.01 -5.36 2.15
N VAL A 194 -3.79 -5.88 2.13
CA VAL A 194 -2.58 -5.19 1.67
C VAL A 194 -1.94 -5.85 0.45
N PHE A 195 -2.71 -6.64 -0.30
CA PHE A 195 -2.28 -7.13 -1.60
C PHE A 195 -1.74 -5.98 -2.47
N PRO A 196 -0.61 -6.14 -3.19
CA PRO A 196 0.11 -5.04 -3.84
C PRO A 196 -0.57 -4.53 -5.13
N ALA A 197 -1.90 -4.56 -5.22
CA ALA A 197 -2.68 -4.10 -6.37
C ALA A 197 -2.23 -2.72 -6.84
N ILE A 198 -2.19 -1.75 -5.94
CA ILE A 198 -1.84 -0.36 -6.27
C ILE A 198 -0.36 -0.22 -6.64
N PHE A 199 0.53 -0.93 -5.95
CA PHE A 199 1.96 -0.90 -6.24
C PHE A 199 2.25 -1.48 -7.63
N LEU A 200 1.73 -2.68 -7.94
CA LEU A 200 1.98 -3.36 -9.21
C LEU A 200 1.39 -2.61 -10.40
N THR A 201 0.13 -2.19 -10.30
CA THR A 201 -0.52 -1.41 -11.37
C THR A 201 0.19 -0.08 -11.61
N THR A 202 0.67 0.59 -10.57
CA THR A 202 1.49 1.81 -10.70
C THR A 202 2.81 1.50 -11.41
N MET A 203 3.52 0.46 -10.99
CA MET A 203 4.81 0.09 -11.58
C MET A 203 4.68 -0.29 -13.05
N VAL A 204 3.71 -1.14 -13.39
CA VAL A 204 3.41 -1.53 -14.78
C VAL A 204 3.03 -0.31 -15.61
N SER A 205 2.15 0.56 -15.10
CA SER A 205 1.75 1.77 -15.80
C SER A 205 2.92 2.73 -16.03
N LEU A 206 3.73 3.00 -15.00
CA LEU A 206 4.91 3.85 -15.12
C LEU A 206 5.90 3.29 -16.12
N TRP A 207 6.08 1.97 -16.14
CA TRP A 207 6.96 1.32 -17.12
C TRP A 207 6.44 1.49 -18.54
N ILE A 208 5.16 1.21 -18.79
CA ILE A 208 4.55 1.33 -20.12
C ILE A 208 4.57 2.79 -20.60
N SER A 209 4.35 3.75 -19.70
CA SER A 209 4.19 5.16 -20.05
C SER A 209 5.49 5.96 -20.07
N GLN A 210 6.51 5.57 -19.30
CA GLN A 210 7.76 6.33 -19.13
C GLN A 210 9.03 5.50 -19.30
N GLY A 211 8.91 4.19 -19.51
CA GLY A 211 10.03 3.27 -19.52
C GLY A 211 10.49 2.85 -18.13
N GLU A 212 11.49 1.98 -18.10
CA GLU A 212 11.98 1.25 -16.93
C GLU A 212 12.55 2.11 -15.80
N THR A 213 13.08 3.29 -16.10
CA THR A 213 13.81 4.11 -15.11
C THR A 213 12.89 4.82 -14.11
N VAL A 214 11.65 5.12 -14.51
CA VAL A 214 10.69 5.85 -13.66
C VAL A 214 10.09 4.97 -12.55
N PRO A 215 9.63 3.74 -12.81
CA PRO A 215 9.25 2.78 -11.75
C PRO A 215 10.31 2.65 -10.66
N ARG A 216 11.58 2.53 -11.06
CA ARG A 216 12.71 2.41 -10.12
C ARG A 216 12.82 3.62 -9.21
N GLY A 217 12.81 4.84 -9.76
CA GLY A 217 12.89 6.07 -8.96
C GLY A 217 11.63 6.33 -8.11
N ALA A 218 10.49 5.75 -8.47
CA ALA A 218 9.24 5.86 -7.72
C ALA A 218 9.13 4.89 -6.54
N ALA A 219 9.94 3.81 -6.53
CA ALA A 219 9.87 2.77 -5.50
C ALA A 219 10.06 3.31 -4.07
N ALA A 220 11.13 4.08 -3.82
CA ALA A 220 11.42 4.56 -2.46
C ALA A 220 10.32 5.45 -1.86
N PRO A 221 9.80 6.47 -2.58
CA PRO A 221 8.63 7.23 -2.14
C PRO A 221 7.40 6.35 -1.83
N MET A 222 7.16 5.32 -2.65
CA MET A 222 6.05 4.39 -2.47
C MET A 222 6.22 3.51 -1.22
N MET A 223 7.45 3.10 -0.89
CA MET A 223 7.76 2.33 0.33
C MET A 223 7.60 3.17 1.61
N LEU A 224 7.98 4.46 1.57
CA LEU A 224 7.70 5.38 2.68
C LEU A 224 6.20 5.54 2.91
N GLY A 225 5.42 5.63 1.82
CA GLY A 225 3.96 5.62 1.89
C GLY A 225 3.39 4.33 2.48
N ALA A 226 3.97 3.18 2.14
CA ALA A 226 3.58 1.88 2.68
C ALA A 226 3.65 1.82 4.20
N SER A 227 4.64 2.47 4.81
CA SER A 227 4.79 2.47 6.28
C SER A 227 3.62 3.16 7.00
N SER A 228 2.96 4.14 6.39
CA SER A 228 1.76 4.80 6.98
C SER A 228 0.60 3.82 7.20
N VAL A 229 0.47 2.81 6.33
CA VAL A 229 -0.57 1.80 6.42
C VAL A 229 -0.35 0.93 7.66
N SER A 230 0.90 0.63 8.01
CA SER A 230 1.27 -0.08 9.23
C SER A 230 0.90 0.72 10.49
N PHE A 231 1.21 2.03 10.52
CA PHE A 231 0.79 2.90 11.62
C PHE A 231 -0.73 2.94 11.78
N PHE A 232 -1.46 3.04 10.66
CA PHE A 232 -2.92 3.04 10.66
C PHE A 232 -3.49 1.73 11.22
N ALA A 233 -3.01 0.58 10.74
CA ALA A 233 -3.51 -0.72 11.17
C ALA A 233 -3.28 -0.96 12.67
N ILE A 234 -2.09 -0.65 13.18
CA ILE A 234 -1.80 -0.72 14.61
C ILE A 234 -2.70 0.23 15.41
N GLY A 235 -2.94 1.44 14.91
CA GLY A 235 -3.88 2.39 15.50
C GLY A 235 -5.30 1.83 15.58
N CYS A 236 -5.81 1.27 14.49
CA CYS A 236 -7.15 0.68 14.43
C CYS A 236 -7.30 -0.50 15.39
N MET A 237 -6.32 -1.39 15.46
CA MET A 237 -6.29 -2.51 16.42
C MET A 237 -6.58 -2.04 17.86
N ILE A 238 -5.97 -0.92 18.26
CA ILE A 238 -6.10 -0.38 19.62
C ILE A 238 -7.39 0.42 19.78
N LEU A 239 -7.76 1.22 18.78
CA LEU A 239 -8.79 2.25 18.90
C LEU A 239 -10.20 1.73 18.61
N PHE A 240 -10.37 0.81 17.66
CA PHE A 240 -11.71 0.33 17.28
C PHE A 240 -12.47 -0.27 18.47
N PRO A 241 -11.88 -1.17 19.28
CA PRO A 241 -12.57 -1.75 20.42
C PRO A 241 -12.84 -0.75 21.57
N ARG A 242 -12.11 0.38 21.60
CA ARG A 242 -12.16 1.33 22.73
C ARG A 242 -13.09 2.51 22.50
N VAL A 243 -13.12 3.04 21.28
CA VAL A 243 -13.86 4.28 20.95
C VAL A 243 -14.81 4.10 19.76
N GLY A 244 -14.97 2.87 19.28
CA GLY A 244 -15.79 2.52 18.13
C GLY A 244 -15.09 2.74 16.78
N VAL A 245 -15.68 2.18 15.72
CA VAL A 245 -15.09 2.11 14.37
C VAL A 245 -14.88 3.50 13.76
N TYR A 246 -15.89 4.37 13.78
CA TYR A 246 -15.80 5.67 13.10
C TYR A 246 -14.78 6.61 13.76
N THR A 247 -14.89 6.80 15.08
CA THR A 247 -13.95 7.63 15.86
C THR A 247 -12.55 7.01 15.85
N GLY A 248 -12.46 5.70 16.05
CA GLY A 248 -11.19 4.98 16.04
C GLY A 248 -10.48 5.08 14.69
N CYS A 249 -11.21 4.95 13.58
CA CYS A 249 -10.68 5.12 12.23
C CYS A 249 -10.19 6.53 11.98
N LEU A 250 -10.98 7.55 12.34
CA LEU A 250 -10.58 8.94 12.16
C LEU A 250 -9.30 9.25 12.95
N VAL A 251 -9.25 8.86 14.22
CA VAL A 251 -8.08 9.09 15.08
C VAL A 251 -6.86 8.30 14.58
N ALA A 252 -7.00 7.01 14.23
CA ALA A 252 -5.91 6.21 13.69
C ALA A 252 -5.36 6.78 12.38
N TRP A 253 -6.24 7.27 11.51
CA TRP A 253 -5.85 7.91 10.25
C TRP A 253 -5.10 9.21 10.51
N ILE A 254 -5.62 10.09 11.36
CA ILE A 254 -4.95 11.36 11.73
C ILE A 254 -3.57 11.08 12.34
N LEU A 255 -3.48 10.13 13.28
CA LEU A 255 -2.21 9.76 13.91
C LEU A 255 -1.20 9.25 12.89
N SER A 256 -1.61 8.34 11.98
CA SER A 256 -0.72 7.86 10.92
C SER A 256 -0.24 9.01 10.01
N VAL A 257 -1.12 9.93 9.65
CA VAL A 257 -0.77 11.07 8.79
C VAL A 257 0.19 12.03 9.48
N VAL A 258 -0.11 12.41 10.72
CA VAL A 258 0.68 13.38 11.49
C VAL A 258 2.02 12.81 11.93
N LEU A 259 2.04 11.57 12.43
CA LEU A 259 3.26 10.94 12.94
C LEU A 259 4.17 10.42 11.83
N TRP A 260 3.63 10.12 10.64
CA TRP A 260 4.39 9.49 9.57
C TRP A 260 4.30 10.20 8.21
N SER A 261 3.11 10.21 7.59
CA SER A 261 2.97 10.64 6.18
C SER A 261 3.45 12.07 5.95
N LEU A 262 3.14 13.00 6.88
CA LEU A 262 3.55 14.40 6.82
C LEU A 262 5.07 14.57 7.03
N PRO A 263 5.67 14.11 8.15
CA PRO A 263 7.12 14.20 8.35
C PRO A 263 7.93 13.60 7.20
N MET A 264 7.56 12.39 6.75
CA MET A 264 8.30 11.72 5.68
C MET A 264 8.07 12.35 4.31
N GLY A 265 6.86 12.83 4.03
CA GLY A 265 6.59 13.59 2.81
C GLY A 265 7.41 14.89 2.73
N MET A 266 7.52 15.61 3.84
CA MET A 266 8.36 16.82 3.93
C MET A 266 9.85 16.50 3.81
N TRP A 267 10.34 15.46 4.50
CA TRP A 267 11.74 15.02 4.42
C TRP A 267 12.12 14.62 3.00
N LEU A 268 11.30 13.79 2.35
CA LEU A 268 11.51 13.34 0.98
C LEU A 268 11.51 14.53 0.01
N HIS A 269 10.61 15.50 0.19
CA HIS A 269 10.57 16.69 -0.64
C HIS A 269 11.86 17.51 -0.54
N ARG A 270 12.35 17.75 0.68
CA ARG A 270 13.62 18.45 0.91
C ARG A 270 14.77 17.71 0.21
N ARG A 271 14.85 16.39 0.35
CA ARG A 271 15.92 15.59 -0.27
C ARG A 271 15.89 15.65 -1.80
N ILE A 272 14.70 15.53 -2.41
CA ILE A 272 14.56 15.63 -3.87
C ILE A 272 15.01 17.02 -4.35
N ASN A 273 14.63 18.10 -3.64
CA ASN A 273 15.07 19.45 -4.01
C ASN A 273 16.58 19.62 -3.89
N HIS A 274 17.18 19.20 -2.77
CA HIS A 274 18.65 19.26 -2.58
C HIS A 274 19.40 18.52 -3.69
N SER A 275 18.94 17.32 -4.08
CA SER A 275 19.59 16.55 -5.15
C SER A 275 19.57 17.26 -6.51
N LYS A 276 18.52 18.04 -6.82
CA LYS A 276 18.44 18.84 -8.05
C LYS A 276 19.38 20.05 -8.03
N PHE A 277 19.54 20.68 -6.87
CA PHE A 277 20.48 21.79 -6.71
C PHE A 277 21.93 21.32 -6.88
N ALA A 278 22.28 20.18 -6.27
CA ALA A 278 23.60 19.58 -6.42
C ALA A 278 23.92 19.23 -7.88
N SER A 279 23.00 18.58 -8.61
CA SER A 279 23.23 18.23 -10.02
C SER A 279 23.34 19.44 -10.94
N ASN A 280 22.59 20.53 -10.67
CA ASN A 280 22.66 21.74 -11.47
C ASN A 280 23.95 22.54 -11.19
N GLY A 281 24.47 22.49 -9.96
CA GLY A 281 25.75 23.09 -9.60
C GLY A 281 26.94 22.40 -10.30
N GLU A 282 26.94 21.08 -10.40
CA GLU A 282 27.97 20.32 -11.15
C GLU A 282 27.95 20.65 -12.65
N VAL A 283 26.77 20.83 -13.26
CA VAL A 283 26.64 21.22 -14.68
C VAL A 283 27.15 22.63 -14.95
N LEU A 284 27.05 23.54 -13.98
CA LEU A 284 27.56 24.91 -14.08
C LEU A 284 29.07 24.99 -13.79
N ALA A 285 29.63 24.09 -12.98
CA ALA A 285 31.06 24.03 -12.69
C ALA A 285 31.90 23.41 -13.83
N HIS A 286 31.26 22.75 -14.79
CA HIS A 286 31.89 22.14 -15.97
C HIS A 286 31.64 22.91 -17.28
N ARG A 287 31.21 24.17 -17.20
CA ARG A 287 31.12 25.11 -18.33
C ARG A 287 32.09 26.27 -18.11
#